data_AF-A0A951NDZ2-F1
#
_entry.id   AF-A0A951NDZ2-F1
#
_cell.length_a   1.000
_cell.length_b   1.000
_cell.length_c   1.000
_cell.angle_alpha   90.00
_cell.angle_beta   90.00
_cell.angle_gamma   90.00
#
_symmetry.space_group_name_H-M   'P 1'
#
loop_
_entity.id
_entity.type
_entity.pdbx_description
1 polymer ?
#
loop_
_entity_poly.entity_id
_entity_poly.type
_entity_poly.pdbx_seq_one_letter_code
_entity_poly.pdbx_strand_id
1 'polypeptide(L)'
;MSVLAFVDWQRAVTLLCQTNVKGIPMALCFEADPERTVRSPSTQIPFPRVIQLTRYVYVPWENRPHGDVSDLATKRDVLDRDKHTCVYCGKAGATTVDHVLPQSRGGRNSWENLAACCRSCNHEKADRTPEEAGMRLRWHPWRPDKTGYAQRAIWAGLAPAG
;
A
#
# COMPACT_ATOMS: atom_id res chain seq x y z
N MET A 1 -3.67 1.60 -18.25
CA MET A 1 -2.33 1.83 -17.67
C MET A 1 -2.49 2.73 -16.47
N SER A 2 -2.04 2.32 -15.29
CA SER A 2 -2.00 3.18 -14.10
C SER A 2 -0.62 3.82 -13.97
N VAL A 3 -0.57 5.11 -13.64
CA VAL A 3 0.69 5.81 -13.33
C VAL A 3 1.21 5.27 -11.99
N LEU A 4 2.41 4.70 -12.01
CA LEU A 4 3.03 4.12 -10.81
C LEU A 4 3.68 5.20 -9.92
N ALA A 5 4.28 6.23 -10.51
CA ALA A 5 4.92 7.36 -9.83
C ALA A 5 5.22 8.51 -10.81
N PHE A 6 5.46 9.71 -10.28
CA PHE A 6 6.05 10.84 -11.01
C PHE A 6 7.54 10.94 -10.66
N VAL A 7 8.38 11.23 -11.67
CA VAL A 7 9.84 11.41 -11.54
C VAL A 7 10.26 12.65 -12.33
N ASP A 8 11.41 13.23 -12.01
CA ASP A 8 11.99 14.31 -12.82
C ASP A 8 12.48 13.80 -14.19
N TRP A 9 12.71 14.73 -15.12
CA TRP A 9 13.05 14.40 -16.51
C TRP A 9 14.47 13.84 -16.64
N GLN A 10 15.41 14.25 -15.81
CA GLN A 10 16.79 13.74 -15.81
C GLN A 10 16.80 12.26 -15.40
N ARG A 11 15.97 11.88 -14.43
CA ARG A 11 15.80 10.50 -13.97
C ARG A 11 15.12 9.66 -15.03
N ALA A 12 14.09 10.18 -15.68
CA ALA A 12 13.45 9.51 -16.79
C ALA A 12 14.44 9.20 -17.91
N VAL A 13 15.27 10.18 -18.30
CA VAL A 13 16.34 9.99 -19.29
C VAL A 13 17.39 8.98 -18.80
N THR A 14 17.78 9.03 -17.52
CA THR A 14 18.72 8.07 -16.94
C THR A 14 18.22 6.63 -17.09
N LEU A 15 16.94 6.38 -16.80
CA LEU A 15 16.33 5.05 -16.92
C LEU A 15 16.19 4.60 -18.39
N LEU A 16 15.95 5.53 -19.31
CA LEU A 16 15.92 5.24 -20.75
C LEU A 16 17.30 4.89 -21.31
N CYS A 17 18.38 5.46 -20.75
CA CYS A 17 19.76 5.16 -21.14
C CYS A 17 20.31 3.88 -20.52
N GLN A 18 19.72 3.38 -19.43
CA GLN A 18 20.26 2.26 -18.68
C GLN A 18 19.76 0.92 -19.24
N THR A 19 20.65 -0.07 -19.22
CA THR A 19 20.34 -1.48 -19.47
C THR A 19 20.66 -2.30 -18.23
N ASN A 20 19.95 -3.41 -18.04
CA ASN A 20 20.35 -4.40 -17.04
C ASN A 20 21.56 -5.22 -17.51
N VAL A 21 22.04 -6.13 -16.65
CA VAL A 21 23.19 -7.02 -16.92
C VAL A 21 23.03 -7.91 -18.16
N LYS A 22 21.81 -8.10 -18.66
CA LYS A 22 21.52 -8.85 -19.90
C LYS A 22 21.39 -7.93 -21.12
N GLY A 23 21.74 -6.64 -20.99
CA GLY A 23 21.62 -5.65 -22.06
C GLY A 23 20.19 -5.21 -22.37
N ILE A 24 19.20 -5.59 -21.55
CA ILE A 24 17.81 -5.21 -21.77
C ILE A 24 17.60 -3.79 -21.22
N PRO A 25 17.02 -2.84 -21.99
CA PRO A 25 16.72 -1.48 -21.52
C PRO A 25 15.93 -1.53 -20.23
N MET A 26 16.16 -0.62 -19.27
CA MET A 26 15.43 -0.58 -18.01
C MET A 26 14.06 0.09 -18.15
N ALA A 27 13.94 1.02 -19.10
CA ALA A 27 12.70 1.70 -19.42
C ALA A 27 12.57 1.91 -20.93
N LEU A 28 11.33 2.11 -21.38
CA LEU A 28 10.96 2.51 -22.73
C LEU A 28 10.21 3.82 -22.66
N CYS A 29 10.45 4.70 -23.62
CA CYS A 29 9.69 5.93 -23.75
C CYS A 29 8.32 5.56 -24.35
N PHE A 30 7.25 5.79 -23.59
CA PHE A 30 5.89 5.52 -24.02
C PHE A 30 5.26 6.75 -24.66
N GLU A 31 5.48 7.93 -24.06
CA GLU A 31 5.03 9.21 -24.58
C GLU A 31 6.16 10.23 -24.45
N ALA A 32 6.38 11.01 -25.51
CA ALA A 32 7.38 12.06 -25.56
C ALA A 32 6.74 13.41 -25.91
N ASP A 33 7.40 14.48 -25.48
CA ASP A 33 7.10 15.83 -25.94
C ASP A 33 7.60 15.99 -27.39
N PRO A 34 6.74 16.41 -28.35
CA PRO A 34 7.12 16.49 -29.75
C PRO A 34 8.07 17.67 -30.06
N GLU A 35 8.13 18.68 -29.19
CA GLU A 35 8.93 19.90 -29.44
C GLU A 35 10.27 19.88 -28.69
N ARG A 36 10.47 18.93 -27.78
CA ARG A 36 11.63 18.89 -26.89
C ARG A 36 12.43 17.61 -27.06
N THR A 37 13.75 17.77 -27.03
CA THR A 37 14.70 16.64 -27.16
C THR A 37 15.87 16.88 -26.22
N VAL A 38 16.27 15.83 -25.53
CA VAL A 38 17.50 15.81 -24.73
C VAL A 38 18.64 15.36 -25.63
N ARG A 39 19.71 16.16 -25.68
CA ARG A 39 20.84 15.95 -26.60
C ARG A 39 22.12 15.74 -25.81
N SER A 40 22.93 14.79 -26.25
CA SER A 40 24.34 14.62 -25.89
C SER A 40 25.18 14.55 -27.18
N PRO A 41 26.51 14.66 -27.10
CA PRO A 41 27.38 14.57 -28.29
C PRO A 41 27.21 13.26 -29.10
N SER A 42 26.79 12.17 -28.44
CA SER A 42 26.68 10.84 -29.04
C SER A 42 25.25 10.29 -29.10
N THR A 43 24.25 10.99 -28.57
CA THR A 43 22.89 10.46 -28.43
C THR A 43 21.83 11.57 -28.41
N GLN A 44 20.65 11.25 -28.92
CA GLN A 44 19.47 12.12 -28.83
C GLN A 44 18.30 11.29 -28.30
N ILE A 45 17.60 11.84 -27.31
CA ILE A 45 16.51 11.16 -26.61
C ILE A 45 15.29 12.09 -26.63
N PRO A 46 14.15 11.64 -27.16
CA PRO A 46 12.90 12.41 -27.08
C PRO A 46 12.60 12.80 -25.63
N PHE A 47 12.15 14.03 -25.38
CA PHE A 47 11.92 14.47 -24.01
C PHE A 47 10.76 13.67 -23.39
N PRO A 48 11.01 12.84 -22.36
CA PRO A 48 10.03 11.85 -21.92
C PRO A 48 8.90 12.49 -21.09
N ARG A 49 7.65 12.18 -21.44
CA ARG A 49 6.45 12.50 -20.64
C ARG A 49 5.97 11.31 -19.84
N VAL A 50 5.98 10.13 -20.48
CA VAL A 50 5.61 8.87 -19.84
C VAL A 50 6.65 7.83 -20.24
N ILE A 51 7.23 7.17 -19.24
CA ILE A 51 8.13 6.03 -19.44
C ILE A 51 7.51 4.77 -18.85
N GLN A 52 7.73 3.65 -19.51
CA GLN A 52 7.33 2.33 -19.05
C GLN A 52 8.57 1.54 -18.67
N LEU A 53 8.60 0.96 -17.47
CA LEU A 53 9.68 0.06 -17.08
C LEU A 53 9.54 -1.27 -17.82
N THR A 54 10.62 -1.77 -18.38
CA THR A 54 10.65 -3.07 -19.10
C THR A 54 10.62 -4.26 -18.16
N ARG A 55 11.05 -4.05 -16.92
CA ARG A 55 11.04 -5.05 -15.86
C ARG A 55 10.53 -4.41 -14.59
N TYR A 56 9.69 -5.17 -13.90
CA TYR A 56 9.18 -4.84 -12.58
C TYR A 56 10.35 -4.54 -11.63
N VAL A 57 10.40 -3.33 -11.05
CA VAL A 57 11.36 -3.00 -10.00
C VAL A 57 10.97 -3.83 -8.77
N TYR A 58 11.90 -4.68 -8.38
CA TYR A 58 11.78 -5.69 -7.34
C TYR A 58 11.33 -5.08 -6.00
N VAL A 59 10.08 -5.35 -5.60
CA VAL A 59 9.74 -5.43 -4.18
C VAL A 59 10.18 -6.84 -3.75
N PRO A 60 11.00 -7.00 -2.70
CA PRO A 60 11.37 -8.32 -2.21
C PRO A 60 10.11 -9.15 -2.03
N TRP A 61 10.08 -10.29 -2.70
CA TRP A 61 9.11 -11.33 -2.43
C TRP A 61 9.43 -11.86 -1.03
N GLU A 62 8.87 -11.21 0.00
CA GLU A 62 8.67 -11.91 1.27
C GLU A 62 7.76 -13.09 0.93
N ASN A 63 8.20 -14.30 1.30
CA ASN A 63 7.41 -15.53 1.29
C ASN A 63 6.02 -15.26 1.89
N ARG A 64 5.08 -14.76 1.10
CA ARG A 64 3.69 -14.70 1.49
C ARG A 64 3.09 -15.99 0.96
N PRO A 65 2.65 -16.90 1.83
CA PRO A 65 1.85 -18.01 1.37
C PRO A 65 0.67 -17.44 0.57
N HIS A 66 0.61 -17.78 -0.72
CA HIS A 66 -0.58 -17.60 -1.52
C HIS A 66 -1.63 -18.56 -0.95
N GLY A 67 -2.59 -18.02 -0.21
CA GLY A 67 -3.66 -18.77 0.47
C GLY A 67 -3.83 -18.33 1.94
N ASP A 68 -5.09 -18.40 2.41
CA ASP A 68 -5.72 -18.18 3.74
C ASP A 68 -4.93 -17.54 4.92
N VAL A 69 -3.64 -17.82 5.09
CA VAL A 69 -2.80 -17.31 6.20
C VAL A 69 -2.42 -15.83 6.04
N SER A 70 -2.39 -15.30 4.81
CA SER A 70 -2.04 -13.88 4.57
C SER A 70 -3.17 -12.90 4.92
N ASP A 71 -4.38 -13.42 5.12
CA ASP A 71 -5.59 -12.64 5.40
C ASP A 71 -5.85 -12.52 6.91
N LEU A 72 -5.10 -13.26 7.73
CA LEU A 72 -5.17 -13.17 9.18
C LEU A 72 -4.49 -11.90 9.68
N ALA A 73 -5.16 -11.18 10.55
CA ALA A 73 -4.63 -10.00 11.22
C ALA A 73 -4.36 -10.32 12.69
N THR A 74 -3.17 -9.95 13.19
CA THR A 74 -2.87 -10.08 14.62
C THR A 74 -3.45 -8.90 15.39
N LYS A 75 -3.65 -9.07 16.71
CA LYS A 75 -4.10 -7.97 17.58
C LYS A 75 -3.20 -6.74 17.46
N ARG A 76 -1.87 -6.94 17.43
CA ARG A 76 -0.89 -5.86 17.33
C ARG A 76 -1.05 -5.10 16.02
N ASP A 77 -1.13 -5.84 14.92
CA ASP A 77 -1.30 -5.27 13.58
C ASP A 77 -2.55 -4.39 13.46
N VAL A 78 -3.68 -4.82 14.02
CA VAL A 78 -4.95 -4.07 13.99
C VAL A 78 -4.87 -2.81 14.86
N LEU A 79 -4.29 -2.91 16.06
CA LEU A 79 -4.08 -1.75 16.93
C LEU A 79 -3.19 -0.69 16.27
N ASP A 80 -2.11 -1.13 15.62
CA ASP A 80 -1.19 -0.25 14.91
C ASP A 80 -1.87 0.39 13.68
N ARG A 81 -2.61 -0.40 12.88
CA ARG A 81 -3.40 0.08 11.72
C ARG A 81 -4.35 1.21 12.11
N ASP A 82 -5.09 1.02 13.20
CA ASP A 82 -6.12 1.95 13.67
C ASP A 82 -5.56 3.04 14.62
N LYS A 83 -4.23 3.13 14.75
CA LYS A 83 -3.53 4.09 15.62
C LYS A 83 -4.06 4.10 17.05
N HIS A 84 -4.36 2.92 17.60
CA HIS A 84 -4.98 2.77 18.91
C HIS A 84 -6.26 3.59 19.11
N THR A 85 -7.02 3.85 18.05
CA THR A 85 -8.29 4.61 18.13
C THR A 85 -9.46 3.63 18.08
N CYS A 86 -10.42 3.78 19.01
CA CYS A 86 -11.58 2.90 19.05
C CYS A 86 -12.52 3.18 17.86
N VAL A 87 -12.86 2.14 17.10
CA VAL A 87 -13.72 2.21 15.91
C VAL A 87 -15.15 2.69 16.20
N TYR A 88 -15.64 2.53 17.42
CA TYR A 88 -17.00 2.93 17.81
C TYR A 88 -17.02 4.35 18.38
N CYS A 89 -16.34 4.59 19.50
CA CYS A 89 -16.38 5.90 20.16
C CYS A 89 -15.43 6.94 19.56
N GLY A 90 -14.43 6.53 18.77
CA GLY A 90 -13.43 7.43 18.16
C GLY A 90 -12.36 7.95 19.13
N LYS A 91 -12.36 7.51 20.40
CA LYS A 91 -11.35 7.92 21.38
C LYS A 91 -10.06 7.09 21.22
N ALA A 92 -8.92 7.74 21.45
CA ALA A 92 -7.63 7.07 21.53
C ALA A 92 -7.54 6.15 22.78
N GLY A 93 -6.54 5.26 22.81
CA GLY A 93 -6.30 4.33 23.92
C GLY A 93 -7.02 2.99 23.77
N ALA A 94 -7.36 2.58 22.54
CA ALA A 94 -7.79 1.22 22.27
C ALA A 94 -6.67 0.22 22.63
N THR A 95 -7.03 -0.79 23.41
CA THR A 95 -6.11 -1.84 23.90
C THR A 95 -6.61 -3.25 23.55
N THR A 96 -7.80 -3.34 22.96
CA THR A 96 -8.46 -4.57 22.53
C THR A 96 -8.80 -4.49 21.05
N VAL A 97 -9.12 -5.64 20.47
CA VAL A 97 -9.62 -5.76 19.09
C VAL A 97 -10.98 -6.44 19.18
N ASP A 98 -11.93 -5.92 18.42
CA ASP A 98 -13.28 -6.45 18.29
C ASP A 98 -13.47 -7.09 16.91
N HIS A 99 -14.27 -8.15 16.86
CA HIS A 99 -14.73 -8.74 15.61
C HIS A 99 -16.07 -8.13 15.21
N VAL A 100 -16.14 -7.48 14.05
CA VAL A 100 -17.38 -6.88 13.51
C VAL A 100 -18.48 -7.94 13.42
N LEU A 101 -18.22 -9.06 12.75
CA LEU A 101 -19.00 -10.29 12.92
C LEU A 101 -18.39 -11.06 14.11
N PRO A 102 -19.15 -11.31 15.20
CA PRO A 102 -18.63 -12.03 16.37
C PRO A 102 -18.03 -13.40 16.03
N GLN A 103 -16.96 -13.77 16.73
CA GLN A 103 -16.30 -15.07 16.54
C GLN A 103 -17.25 -16.25 16.81
N SER A 104 -18.11 -16.10 17.83
CA SER A 104 -19.18 -17.06 18.17
C SER A 104 -20.17 -17.32 17.02
N ARG A 105 -20.21 -16.43 16.03
CA ARG A 105 -21.06 -16.52 14.83
C ARG A 105 -20.26 -16.74 13.54
N GLY A 106 -19.02 -17.23 13.63
CA GLY A 106 -18.17 -17.53 12.49
C GLY A 106 -17.30 -16.38 11.99
N GLY A 107 -17.23 -15.27 12.75
CA GLY A 107 -16.31 -14.17 12.48
C GLY A 107 -14.84 -14.61 12.45
N ARG A 108 -14.18 -14.41 11.31
CA ARG A 108 -12.76 -14.76 11.13
C ARG A 108 -11.85 -13.67 11.70
N ASN A 109 -10.60 -14.04 12.00
CA ASN A 109 -9.55 -13.08 12.37
C ASN A 109 -8.98 -12.35 11.14
N SER A 110 -9.83 -11.85 10.25
CA SER A 110 -9.40 -11.18 9.02
C SER A 110 -9.29 -9.67 9.18
N TRP A 111 -8.51 -9.04 8.30
CA TRP A 111 -8.34 -7.58 8.27
C TRP A 111 -9.65 -6.81 8.12
N GLU A 112 -10.59 -7.37 7.37
CA GLU A 112 -11.91 -6.81 7.07
C GLU A 112 -12.92 -7.04 8.21
N ASN A 113 -12.61 -7.92 9.16
CA ASN A 113 -13.48 -8.23 10.29
C ASN A 113 -12.96 -7.70 11.63
N LEU A 114 -11.67 -7.43 11.78
CA LEU A 114 -11.07 -6.98 13.04
C LEU A 114 -10.85 -5.47 13.10
N ALA A 115 -11.25 -4.82 14.19
CA ALA A 115 -10.99 -3.40 14.43
C ALA A 115 -10.56 -3.09 15.87
N ALA A 116 -9.74 -2.06 16.04
CA ALA A 116 -9.33 -1.58 17.35
C ALA A 116 -10.54 -1.05 18.13
N CYS A 117 -10.66 -1.49 19.38
CA CYS A 117 -11.77 -1.14 20.24
C CYS A 117 -11.28 -0.87 21.68
N CYS A 118 -11.93 0.05 22.40
CA CYS A 118 -11.69 0.22 23.82
C CYS A 118 -12.47 -0.85 24.60
N ARG A 119 -12.05 -1.13 25.84
CA ARG A 119 -12.64 -2.22 26.64
C ARG A 119 -14.14 -2.01 26.92
N SER A 120 -14.56 -0.75 27.12
CA SER A 120 -15.96 -0.42 27.38
C SER A 120 -16.86 -0.69 26.17
N CYS A 121 -16.50 -0.19 24.99
CA CYS A 121 -17.27 -0.44 23.76
C CYS A 121 -17.22 -1.92 23.36
N ASN A 122 -16.09 -2.61 23.59
CA ASN A 122 -15.98 -4.03 23.30
C ASN A 122 -16.94 -4.86 24.16
N HIS A 123 -17.02 -4.52 25.45
CA HIS A 123 -17.96 -5.16 26.38
C HIS A 123 -19.41 -4.82 26.06
N GLU A 124 -19.68 -3.58 25.65
CA GLU A 124 -21.02 -3.14 25.23
C GLU A 124 -21.49 -3.92 24.00
N LYS A 125 -20.64 -4.08 22.98
CA LYS A 125 -21.00 -4.86 21.79
C LYS A 125 -21.21 -6.35 22.10
N ALA A 126 -20.26 -6.96 22.82
CA ALA A 126 -20.25 -8.39 23.13
C ALA A 126 -20.43 -9.27 21.87
N ASP A 127 -21.24 -10.33 21.96
CA ASP A 127 -21.52 -11.29 20.88
C ASP A 127 -22.55 -10.80 19.84
N ARG A 128 -22.71 -9.49 19.69
CA ARG A 128 -23.62 -8.86 18.72
C ARG A 128 -22.85 -8.24 17.56
N THR A 129 -23.52 -8.06 16.43
CA THR A 129 -22.98 -7.18 15.36
C THR A 129 -23.10 -5.71 15.80
N PRO A 130 -22.37 -4.76 15.18
CA PRO A 130 -22.53 -3.33 15.47
C PRO A 130 -24.00 -2.88 15.35
N GLU A 131 -24.70 -3.35 14.32
CA GLU A 131 -26.11 -3.02 14.07
C GLU A 131 -27.01 -3.51 15.20
N GLU A 132 -26.85 -4.75 15.64
CA GLU A 132 -27.58 -5.35 16.78
C GLU A 132 -27.26 -4.66 18.11
N ALA A 133 -26.06 -4.10 18.25
CA ALA A 133 -25.65 -3.34 19.41
C ALA A 133 -26.08 -1.86 19.36
N GLY A 134 -26.66 -1.39 18.25
CA GLY A 134 -26.95 0.03 18.03
C GLY A 134 -25.68 0.89 17.90
N MET A 135 -24.55 0.27 17.58
CA MET A 135 -23.24 0.89 17.50
C MET A 135 -22.85 1.11 16.04
N ARG A 136 -22.40 2.32 15.72
CA ARG A 136 -21.92 2.65 14.37
C ARG A 136 -20.41 2.52 14.29
N LEU A 137 -19.93 1.84 13.25
CA LEU A 137 -18.52 1.85 12.87
C LEU A 137 -18.16 3.24 12.32
N ARG A 138 -17.13 3.87 12.88
CA ARG A 138 -16.59 5.14 12.34
C ARG A 138 -15.78 4.95 11.06
N TRP A 139 -15.22 3.76 10.88
CA TRP A 139 -14.61 3.30 9.64
C TRP A 139 -14.81 1.80 9.52
N HIS A 140 -14.88 1.31 8.28
CA HIS A 140 -14.88 -0.12 8.05
C HIS A 140 -13.45 -0.67 8.15
N PRO A 141 -13.25 -1.83 8.81
CA PRO A 141 -11.95 -2.47 8.82
C PRO A 141 -11.49 -2.76 7.39
N TRP A 142 -10.20 -2.56 7.14
CA TRP A 142 -9.61 -2.78 5.83
C TRP A 142 -8.26 -3.49 5.95
N ARG A 143 -7.87 -4.15 4.86
CA ARG A 143 -6.53 -4.69 4.71
C ARG A 143 -5.56 -3.60 4.27
N PRO A 144 -4.48 -3.34 5.02
CA PRO A 144 -3.44 -2.42 4.57
C PRO A 144 -2.79 -2.91 3.27
N ASP A 145 -2.73 -2.05 2.27
CA ASP A 145 -1.93 -2.30 1.06
C ASP A 145 -0.43 -2.09 1.37
N LYS A 146 0.18 -3.10 1.99
CA LYS A 146 1.62 -3.10 2.30
C LYS A 146 2.48 -3.02 1.04
N THR A 147 1.98 -3.49 -0.12
CA THR A 147 2.70 -3.45 -1.40
C THR A 147 2.80 -2.02 -1.93
N GLY A 148 1.71 -1.25 -1.87
CA GLY A 148 1.70 0.17 -2.23
C GLY A 148 2.59 1.04 -1.33
N TYR A 149 2.64 0.75 -0.02
CA TYR A 149 3.51 1.47 0.92
C TYR A 149 4.99 1.17 0.72
N ALA A 150 5.35 -0.12 0.58
CA ALA A 150 6.73 -0.54 0.31
C ALA A 150 7.25 0.01 -1.01
N GLN A 151 6.40 0.02 -2.05
CA GLN A 151 6.69 0.65 -3.33
C GLN A 151 7.07 2.13 -3.11
N ARG A 152 6.18 2.93 -2.51
CA ARG A 152 6.42 4.37 -2.25
C ARG A 152 7.70 4.63 -1.44
N ALA A 153 8.00 3.79 -0.45
CA ALA A 153 9.21 3.92 0.36
C ALA A 153 10.50 3.61 -0.41
N ILE A 154 10.48 2.57 -1.27
CA ILE A 154 11.60 2.27 -2.18
C ILE A 154 11.81 3.43 -3.16
N TRP A 155 10.74 4.00 -3.70
CA TRP A 155 10.84 5.18 -4.58
C TRP A 155 11.40 6.41 -3.86
N ALA A 156 10.99 6.66 -2.60
CA ALA A 156 11.52 7.75 -1.79
C ALA A 156 13.01 7.57 -1.48
N GLY A 157 13.48 6.34 -1.26
CA GLY A 157 14.91 6.04 -1.05
C GLY A 157 15.77 6.10 -2.32
N LEU A 158 15.16 5.88 -3.49
CA LEU A 158 15.82 6.00 -4.80
C LEU A 158 15.83 7.44 -5.35
N ALA A 159 15.18 8.38 -4.65
CA ALA A 159 15.16 9.80 -4.95
C ALA A 159 16.00 10.55 -3.90
N PRO A 160 17.33 10.69 -4.06
CA PRO A 160 18.03 11.73 -3.33
C PRO A 160 17.43 13.07 -3.79
N ALA A 161 16.96 13.88 -2.84
CA ALA A 161 16.59 15.25 -3.12
C ALA A 161 17.81 15.99 -3.68
N GLY A 162 17.65 16.53 -4.89
CA GLY A 162 18.63 17.32 -5.60
C GLY A 162 18.03 17.87 -6.89
#